data_AF-A0A383BF15-F1
#
_entry.id   AF-A0A383BF15-F1
#
_cell.length_a   1.000
_cell.length_b   1.000
_cell.length_c   1.000
_cell.angle_alpha   90.00
_cell.angle_beta   90.00
_cell.angle_gamma   90.00
#
_symmetry.space_group_name_H-M   'P 1'
#
loop_
_entity.id
_entity.type
_entity.pdbx_description
1 polymer ?
#
loop_
_entity_poly.entity_id
_entity_poly.type
_entity_poly.pdbx_seq_one_letter_code
_entity_poly.pdbx_strand_id
1 'polypeptide(L)'
;MKILLLFPPDWLPSEPYLSLPALTSVLRPAGHEVIQKDINVEMYDMFFSRPFLEQVSTRIAGELSHLLHVEKQRTLDEEEATLKAQLLQSTPEVLNQLASDAEEAKTILRGESFYDIDKLEWGTNILHQTMARISLGYYPAQICFPPIETDLVYKPFMSSEILEALDDDQINVYRDVYRQLIAPVMKKEKPGMIGISIVQQKQIIPTFTFSKMIKEEFPDVHITI
;
A
#
# COMPACT_ATOMS: atom_id res chain seq x y z
N MET A 1 -27.37 5.43 -11.05
CA MET A 1 -26.01 5.76 -11.53
C MET A 1 -25.03 4.70 -11.05
N LYS A 2 -23.83 4.60 -11.65
CA LYS A 2 -22.78 3.68 -11.20
C LYS A 2 -21.91 4.34 -10.12
N ILE A 3 -21.74 3.65 -9.00
CA ILE A 3 -21.04 4.11 -7.79
C ILE A 3 -19.91 3.12 -7.49
N LEU A 4 -18.71 3.63 -7.25
CA LEU A 4 -17.58 2.88 -6.71
C LEU A 4 -17.39 3.23 -5.24
N LEU A 5 -17.48 2.25 -4.35
CA LEU A 5 -17.21 2.41 -2.93
C LEU A 5 -15.82 1.86 -2.62
N LEU A 6 -14.98 2.68 -2.00
CA LEU A 6 -13.60 2.37 -1.64
C LEU A 6 -13.46 2.33 -0.11
N PHE A 7 -12.79 1.30 0.40
CA PHE A 7 -12.22 1.29 1.74
C PHE A 7 -10.70 1.47 1.60
N PRO A 8 -10.14 2.61 2.03
CA PRO A 8 -8.71 2.91 1.87
C PRO A 8 -7.84 2.09 2.84
N PRO A 9 -6.55 1.86 2.54
CA PRO A 9 -5.58 1.45 3.55
C PRO A 9 -5.36 2.57 4.57
N ASP A 10 -4.76 2.37 5.74
CA ASP A 10 -4.06 1.18 6.23
C ASP A 10 -4.80 0.60 7.47
N TRP A 11 -5.48 -0.54 7.32
CA TRP A 11 -6.36 -1.16 8.32
C TRP A 11 -5.98 -2.64 8.55
N LEU A 12 -6.39 -3.23 9.67
CA LEU A 12 -6.09 -4.64 9.96
C LEU A 12 -6.76 -5.55 8.91
N PRO A 13 -6.00 -6.35 8.13
CA PRO A 13 -6.58 -7.20 7.09
C PRO A 13 -7.44 -8.34 7.64
N SER A 14 -7.29 -8.67 8.93
CA SER A 14 -8.14 -9.64 9.64
C SER A 14 -9.49 -9.08 10.08
N GLU A 15 -9.68 -7.75 10.04
CA GLU A 15 -10.90 -7.08 10.52
C GLU A 15 -11.76 -6.61 9.34
N PRO A 16 -12.83 -7.34 8.98
CA PRO A 16 -13.63 -7.01 7.81
C PRO A 16 -14.39 -5.69 7.98
N TYR A 17 -14.34 -4.84 6.97
CA TYR A 17 -15.00 -3.54 7.00
C TYR A 17 -16.45 -3.58 6.49
N LEU A 18 -17.41 -3.45 7.41
CA LEU A 18 -18.84 -3.66 7.12
C LEU A 18 -19.58 -2.46 6.51
N SER A 19 -18.96 -1.26 6.49
CA SER A 19 -19.64 -0.05 5.99
C SER A 19 -19.97 -0.13 4.49
N LEU A 20 -19.05 -0.64 3.65
CA LEU A 20 -19.32 -0.72 2.20
C LEU A 20 -20.47 -1.69 1.88
N PRO A 21 -20.54 -2.90 2.47
CA PRO A 21 -21.69 -3.78 2.31
C PRO A 21 -22.99 -3.16 2.83
N ALA A 22 -22.94 -2.46 3.97
CA ALA A 22 -24.11 -1.79 4.55
C ALA A 22 -24.65 -0.71 3.60
N LEU A 23 -23.80 0.19 3.09
CA LEU A 23 -24.19 1.20 2.10
C LEU A 23 -24.71 0.55 0.82
N THR A 24 -24.07 -0.52 0.36
CA THR A 24 -24.49 -1.26 -0.84
C THR A 24 -25.90 -1.83 -0.70
N SER A 25 -26.28 -2.30 0.49
CA SER A 25 -27.61 -2.85 0.78
C SER A 25 -28.73 -1.82 0.62
N VAL A 26 -28.41 -0.52 0.72
CA VAL A 26 -29.36 0.59 0.55
C VAL A 26 -29.31 1.15 -0.87
N LEU A 27 -28.11 1.36 -1.41
CA LEU A 27 -27.90 1.98 -2.73
C LEU A 27 -28.42 1.11 -3.88
N ARG A 28 -28.26 -0.22 -3.82
CA ARG A 28 -28.74 -1.11 -4.88
C ARG A 28 -30.27 -1.11 -5.02
N PRO A 29 -31.07 -1.29 -3.95
CA PRO A 29 -32.52 -1.14 -4.03
C PRO A 29 -33.01 0.22 -4.52
N ALA A 30 -32.24 1.29 -4.27
CA ALA A 30 -32.50 2.63 -4.78
C ALA A 30 -32.17 2.81 -6.28
N GLY A 31 -31.78 1.75 -7.00
CA GLY A 31 -31.54 1.77 -8.44
C GLY A 31 -30.12 2.18 -8.84
N HIS A 32 -29.16 2.12 -7.92
CA HIS A 32 -27.76 2.37 -8.21
C HIS A 32 -27.01 1.06 -8.50
N GLU A 33 -26.09 1.12 -9.45
CA GLU A 33 -25.11 0.04 -9.66
C GLU A 33 -23.92 0.31 -8.74
N VAL A 34 -23.60 -0.65 -7.86
CA VAL A 34 -22.59 -0.45 -6.81
C VAL A 34 -21.48 -1.49 -6.93
N ILE A 35 -20.26 -0.99 -7.10
CA ILE A 35 -19.00 -1.73 -7.06
C ILE A 35 -18.34 -1.41 -5.73
N GLN A 36 -17.85 -2.44 -5.04
CA GLN A 36 -17.12 -2.28 -3.78
C GLN A 36 -15.67 -2.71 -4.00
N LYS A 37 -14.75 -1.97 -3.40
CA LYS A 37 -13.33 -2.26 -3.41
C LYS A 37 -12.74 -2.02 -2.04
N ASP A 38 -12.29 -3.12 -1.42
CA ASP A 38 -11.50 -3.08 -0.21
C ASP A 38 -10.03 -2.91 -0.62
N ILE A 39 -9.62 -1.65 -0.80
CA ILE A 39 -8.25 -1.33 -1.22
C ILE A 39 -7.25 -1.70 -0.14
N ASN A 40 -7.67 -1.75 1.13
CA ASN A 40 -6.81 -2.18 2.22
C ASN A 40 -6.32 -3.63 2.04
N VAL A 41 -7.24 -4.59 1.90
CA VAL A 41 -6.83 -6.00 1.74
C VAL A 41 -6.20 -6.26 0.37
N GLU A 42 -6.68 -5.59 -0.69
CA GLU A 42 -6.10 -5.70 -2.02
C GLU A 42 -4.67 -5.12 -2.07
N MET A 43 -4.36 -4.08 -1.30
CA MET A 43 -3.01 -3.52 -1.15
C MET A 43 -2.05 -4.55 -0.55
N TYR A 44 -2.42 -5.22 0.53
CA TYR A 44 -1.55 -6.24 1.11
C TYR A 44 -1.34 -7.43 0.17
N ASP A 45 -2.41 -7.89 -0.51
CA ASP A 45 -2.26 -8.98 -1.49
C ASP A 45 -1.30 -8.60 -2.63
N MET A 46 -1.37 -7.35 -3.09
CA MET A 46 -0.45 -6.75 -4.04
C MET A 46 0.97 -6.64 -3.50
N PHE A 47 1.17 -6.12 -2.29
CA PHE A 47 2.49 -5.96 -1.67
C PHE A 47 3.23 -7.29 -1.51
N PHE A 48 2.49 -8.35 -1.20
CA PHE A 48 3.03 -9.71 -1.05
C PHE A 48 3.07 -10.50 -2.36
N SER A 49 2.92 -9.83 -3.50
CA SER A 49 2.99 -10.46 -4.81
C SER A 49 4.38 -10.30 -5.44
N ARG A 50 4.79 -11.31 -6.22
CA ARG A 50 6.03 -11.27 -7.00
C ARG A 50 6.16 -10.02 -7.89
N PRO A 51 5.14 -9.63 -8.69
CA PRO A 51 5.26 -8.44 -9.55
C PRO A 51 5.56 -7.15 -8.78
N PHE A 52 4.97 -6.98 -7.59
CA PHE A 52 5.23 -5.79 -6.79
C PHE A 52 6.64 -5.81 -6.18
N LEU A 53 7.10 -6.97 -5.69
CA LEU A 53 8.45 -7.09 -5.15
C LEU A 53 9.54 -6.91 -6.22
N GLU A 54 9.27 -7.24 -7.48
CA GLU A 54 10.13 -6.92 -8.62
C GLU A 54 10.21 -5.40 -8.88
N GLN A 55 9.09 -4.67 -8.74
CA GLN A 55 9.08 -3.20 -8.81
C GLN A 55 9.88 -2.59 -7.64
N VAL A 56 9.68 -3.10 -6.43
CA VAL A 56 10.45 -2.70 -5.24
C VAL A 56 11.94 -2.96 -5.45
N SER A 57 12.32 -4.09 -6.04
CA SER A 57 13.73 -4.39 -6.40
C SER A 57 14.34 -3.30 -7.28
N THR A 58 13.55 -2.76 -8.21
CA THR A 58 14.00 -1.68 -9.09
C THR A 58 14.22 -0.38 -8.31
N ARG A 59 13.33 -0.06 -7.37
CA ARG A 59 13.48 1.12 -6.47
C ARG A 59 14.71 0.98 -5.57
N ILE A 60 14.89 -0.19 -4.96
CA ILE A 60 16.06 -0.54 -4.13
C ILE A 60 17.37 -0.36 -4.91
N ALA A 61 17.42 -0.84 -6.16
CA ALA A 61 18.60 -0.68 -7.01
C ALA A 61 18.87 0.80 -7.35
N GLY A 62 17.82 1.60 -7.54
CA GLY A 62 17.90 3.05 -7.71
C GLY A 62 18.49 3.74 -6.48
N GLU A 63 17.95 3.45 -5.29
CA GLU A 63 18.43 4.06 -4.03
C GLU A 63 19.87 3.66 -3.71
N LEU A 64 20.23 2.39 -3.94
CA LEU A 64 21.61 1.93 -3.77
C LEU A 64 22.57 2.68 -4.72
N SER A 65 22.16 2.88 -5.97
CA SER A 65 22.95 3.63 -6.96
C SER A 65 23.14 5.08 -6.54
N HIS A 66 22.10 5.70 -5.97
CA HIS A 66 22.16 7.04 -5.40
C HIS A 66 23.16 7.13 -4.24
N LEU A 67 23.06 6.25 -3.23
CA LEU A 67 23.99 6.25 -2.09
C LEU A 67 25.45 5.98 -2.50
N LEU A 68 25.68 5.09 -3.48
CA LEU A 68 27.01 4.85 -4.03
C LEU A 68 27.57 6.08 -4.76
N HIS A 69 26.71 6.93 -5.32
CA HIS A 69 27.12 8.20 -5.91
C HIS A 69 27.45 9.23 -4.84
N VAL A 70 26.61 9.35 -3.80
CA VAL A 70 26.83 10.26 -2.65
C VAL A 70 28.15 9.92 -1.94
N GLU A 71 28.43 8.64 -1.70
CA GLU A 71 29.66 8.18 -1.04
C GLU A 71 30.95 8.58 -1.78
N LYS A 72 30.88 8.69 -3.11
CA LYS A 72 32.02 9.17 -3.92
C LYS A 72 32.29 10.66 -3.73
N GLN A 73 31.28 11.43 -3.33
CA GLN A 73 31.36 12.88 -3.15
C GLN A 73 31.63 13.28 -1.69
N ARG A 74 31.06 12.54 -0.73
CA ARG A 74 31.23 12.76 0.70
C ARG A 74 31.14 11.45 1.48
N THR A 75 31.63 11.47 2.71
CA THR A 75 31.41 10.37 3.65
C THR A 75 29.92 10.24 3.96
N LEU A 76 29.41 9.01 3.96
CA LEU A 76 28.06 8.69 4.42
C LEU A 76 27.97 8.84 5.93
N ASP A 77 26.83 9.32 6.42
CA ASP A 77 26.56 9.26 7.86
C ASP A 77 26.17 7.84 8.31
N GLU A 78 25.90 7.67 9.60
CA GLU A 78 25.58 6.36 10.19
C GLU A 78 24.26 5.77 9.66
N GLU A 79 23.25 6.62 9.43
CA GLU A 79 21.94 6.20 8.91
C GLU A 79 22.08 5.75 7.45
N GLU A 80 22.78 6.52 6.62
CA GLU A 80 23.05 6.21 5.23
C GLU A 80 23.93 4.95 5.08
N ALA A 81 24.93 4.78 5.94
CA ALA A 81 25.77 3.58 5.93
C ALA A 81 24.95 2.33 6.29
N THR A 82 24.04 2.45 7.27
CA THR A 82 23.12 1.37 7.67
C THR A 82 22.14 1.03 6.56
N LEU A 83 21.51 2.04 5.96
CA LEU A 83 20.61 1.87 4.82
C LEU A 83 21.32 1.20 3.65
N LYS A 84 22.52 1.69 3.27
CA LYS A 84 23.34 1.09 2.22
C LYS A 84 23.61 -0.39 2.49
N ALA A 85 23.94 -0.77 3.73
CA ALA A 85 24.17 -2.17 4.08
C ALA A 85 22.91 -3.03 3.90
N GLN A 86 21.73 -2.52 4.26
CA GLN A 86 20.44 -3.21 4.06
C GLN A 86 20.07 -3.33 2.57
N LEU A 87 20.30 -2.28 1.79
CA LEU A 87 20.09 -2.29 0.34
C LEU A 87 20.99 -3.32 -0.35
N LEU A 88 22.26 -3.42 0.03
CA LEU A 88 23.20 -4.43 -0.50
C LEU A 88 22.77 -5.87 -0.18
N GLN A 89 22.08 -6.09 0.94
CA GLN A 89 21.53 -7.39 1.31
C GLN A 89 20.21 -7.72 0.60
N SER A 90 19.67 -6.81 -0.21
CA SER A 90 18.39 -6.97 -0.94
C SER A 90 18.64 -7.45 -2.37
N THR A 91 19.33 -8.58 -2.52
CA THR A 91 19.65 -9.12 -3.85
C THR A 91 18.40 -9.65 -4.56
N PRO A 92 18.40 -9.76 -5.90
CA PRO A 92 17.29 -10.36 -6.64
C PRO A 92 16.90 -11.75 -6.15
N GLU A 93 17.87 -12.59 -5.75
CA GLU A 93 17.62 -13.92 -5.19
C GLU A 93 16.85 -13.84 -3.87
N VAL A 94 17.26 -12.94 -2.97
CA VAL A 94 16.59 -12.73 -1.68
C VAL A 94 15.15 -12.27 -1.89
N LEU A 95 14.92 -11.30 -2.79
CA LEU A 95 13.56 -10.80 -3.08
C LEU A 95 12.69 -11.86 -3.76
N ASN A 96 13.28 -12.69 -4.63
CA ASN A 96 12.57 -13.80 -5.27
C ASN A 96 12.14 -14.88 -4.29
N GLN A 97 12.99 -15.20 -3.32
CA GLN A 97 12.65 -16.13 -2.23
C GLN A 97 11.55 -15.53 -1.35
N LEU A 98 11.72 -14.28 -0.94
CA LEU A 98 10.75 -13.58 -0.10
C LEU A 98 9.37 -13.48 -0.76
N ALA A 99 9.31 -13.28 -2.09
CA ALA A 99 8.07 -13.32 -2.84
C ALA A 99 7.39 -14.70 -2.81
N SER A 100 8.17 -15.79 -2.87
CA SER A 100 7.63 -17.14 -2.74
C SER A 100 7.11 -17.40 -1.34
N ASP A 101 7.89 -17.03 -0.33
CA ASP A 101 7.54 -17.21 1.08
C ASP A 101 6.29 -16.39 1.43
N ALA A 102 6.17 -15.17 0.91
CA ALA A 102 5.01 -14.31 1.15
C ALA A 102 3.71 -14.88 0.56
N GLU A 103 3.76 -15.53 -0.61
CA GLU A 103 2.62 -16.24 -1.17
C GLU A 103 2.23 -17.49 -0.34
N GLU A 104 3.21 -18.22 0.17
CA GLU A 104 2.96 -19.32 1.10
C GLU A 104 2.38 -18.81 2.43
N ALA A 105 2.91 -17.72 2.98
CA ALA A 105 2.37 -17.07 4.16
C ALA A 105 0.91 -16.66 3.96
N LYS A 106 0.56 -16.01 2.82
CA LYS A 106 -0.83 -15.70 2.46
C LYS A 106 -1.71 -16.96 2.44
N THR A 107 -1.20 -18.07 1.90
CA THR A 107 -1.93 -19.35 1.86
C THR A 107 -2.18 -19.91 3.25
N ILE A 108 -1.19 -19.85 4.15
CA ILE A 108 -1.32 -20.26 5.54
C ILE A 108 -2.39 -19.41 6.24
N LEU A 109 -2.30 -18.08 6.15
CA LEU A 109 -3.21 -17.16 6.82
C LEU A 109 -4.66 -17.27 6.33
N ARG A 110 -4.88 -17.73 5.10
CA ARG A 110 -6.21 -17.90 4.49
C ARG A 110 -6.80 -19.31 4.64
N GLY A 111 -6.01 -20.27 5.11
CA GLY A 111 -6.37 -21.69 5.14
C GLY A 111 -6.44 -22.28 6.56
N GLU A 112 -6.72 -23.57 6.64
CA GLU A 112 -6.79 -24.31 7.92
C GLU A 112 -5.44 -24.34 8.66
N SER A 113 -4.32 -24.21 7.93
CA SER A 113 -2.98 -24.09 8.51
C SER A 113 -2.81 -22.86 9.41
N PHE A 114 -3.72 -21.89 9.35
CA PHE A 114 -3.79 -20.76 10.27
C PHE A 114 -3.83 -21.18 11.75
N TYR A 115 -4.46 -22.33 12.06
CA TYR A 115 -4.59 -22.81 13.45
C TYR A 115 -3.34 -23.54 13.97
N ASP A 116 -2.33 -23.74 13.12
CA ASP A 116 -1.02 -24.26 13.50
C ASP A 116 -0.13 -23.07 13.91
N ILE A 117 0.22 -23.00 15.20
CA ILE A 117 0.90 -21.86 15.81
C ILE A 117 2.27 -21.61 15.15
N ASP A 118 3.03 -22.67 14.87
CA ASP A 118 4.37 -22.54 14.30
C ASP A 118 4.30 -22.00 12.86
N LYS A 119 3.30 -22.45 12.09
CA LYS A 119 3.06 -21.94 10.73
C LYS A 119 2.55 -20.51 10.74
N LEU A 120 1.67 -20.17 11.68
CA LEU A 120 1.15 -18.81 11.83
C LEU A 120 2.26 -17.83 12.21
N GLU A 121 3.12 -18.20 13.16
CA GLU A 121 4.29 -17.40 13.55
C GLU A 121 5.24 -17.19 12.36
N TRP A 122 5.58 -18.28 11.65
CA TRP A 122 6.40 -18.20 10.46
C TRP A 122 5.79 -17.27 9.39
N GLY A 123 4.52 -17.49 9.03
CA GLY A 123 3.83 -16.69 8.02
C GLY A 123 3.79 -15.22 8.40
N THR A 124 3.46 -14.92 9.66
CA THR A 124 3.44 -13.54 10.18
C THR A 124 4.82 -12.89 10.12
N ASN A 125 5.88 -13.61 10.47
CA ASN A 125 7.26 -13.12 10.38
C ASN A 125 7.67 -12.82 8.93
N ILE A 126 7.29 -13.68 7.97
CA ILE A 126 7.53 -13.45 6.54
C ILE A 126 6.82 -12.17 6.06
N LEU A 127 5.57 -11.93 6.47
CA LEU A 127 4.85 -10.71 6.07
C LEU A 127 5.56 -9.45 6.60
N HIS A 128 6.02 -9.45 7.85
CA HIS A 128 6.80 -8.34 8.42
C HIS A 128 8.14 -8.14 7.70
N GLN A 129 8.88 -9.21 7.41
CA GLN A 129 10.14 -9.12 6.66
C GLN A 129 9.91 -8.58 5.25
N THR A 130 8.82 -8.99 4.60
CA THR A 130 8.44 -8.50 3.28
C THR A 130 8.17 -6.99 3.32
N MET A 131 7.39 -6.52 4.29
CA MET A 131 7.13 -5.08 4.48
C MET A 131 8.39 -4.28 4.80
N ALA A 132 9.31 -4.84 5.59
CA ALA A 132 10.61 -4.21 5.84
C ALA A 132 11.44 -4.05 4.55
N ARG A 133 11.40 -5.02 3.63
CA ARG A 133 12.06 -4.88 2.31
C ARG A 133 11.35 -3.89 1.41
N ILE A 134 10.02 -3.84 1.45
CA ILE A 134 9.24 -2.82 0.74
C ILE A 134 9.67 -1.43 1.22
N SER A 135 9.77 -1.21 2.54
CA SER A 135 10.21 0.06 3.13
C SER A 135 11.53 0.58 2.58
N LEU A 136 12.50 -0.31 2.31
CA LEU A 136 13.79 0.09 1.71
C LEU A 136 13.62 0.74 0.32
N GLY A 137 12.62 0.33 -0.46
CA GLY A 137 12.32 0.91 -1.77
C GLY A 137 11.57 2.25 -1.70
N TYR A 138 11.04 2.62 -0.54
CA TYR A 138 10.31 3.87 -0.29
C TYR A 138 10.95 4.70 0.84
N TYR A 139 12.22 4.43 1.17
CA TYR A 139 12.93 5.11 2.23
C TYR A 139 12.82 6.64 2.08
N PRO A 140 12.54 7.41 3.15
CA PRO A 140 12.51 7.01 4.57
C PRO A 140 11.18 6.42 5.10
N ALA A 141 10.19 6.13 4.24
CA ALA A 141 8.93 5.53 4.70
C ALA A 141 9.15 4.15 5.34
N GLN A 142 8.46 3.92 6.46
CA GLN A 142 8.36 2.63 7.13
C GLN A 142 6.99 2.02 6.87
N ILE A 143 6.90 1.23 5.80
CA ILE A 143 5.69 0.53 5.40
C ILE A 143 5.58 -0.74 6.23
N CYS A 144 4.52 -0.86 7.03
CA CYS A 144 4.45 -1.85 8.10
C CYS A 144 3.21 -2.75 7.98
N PHE A 145 3.36 -4.00 8.45
CA PHE A 145 2.22 -4.91 8.60
C PHE A 145 1.60 -4.74 10.00
N PRO A 146 0.27 -4.71 10.15
CA PRO A 146 -0.38 -4.60 11.44
C PRO A 146 0.05 -5.71 12.40
N PRO A 147 0.17 -5.42 13.71
CA PRO A 147 -0.30 -4.21 14.38
C PRO A 147 0.64 -3.00 14.31
N ILE A 148 1.79 -3.11 13.66
CA ILE A 148 2.73 -1.99 13.48
C ILE A 148 2.14 -1.03 12.45
N GLU A 149 2.15 0.27 12.77
CA GLU A 149 1.61 1.30 11.89
C GLU A 149 2.62 1.71 10.82
N THR A 150 2.13 1.91 9.59
CA THR A 150 2.93 2.52 8.53
C THR A 150 3.21 3.98 8.85
N ASP A 151 4.48 4.39 8.74
CA ASP A 151 4.93 5.77 8.91
C ASP A 151 5.50 6.30 7.59
N LEU A 152 4.88 7.35 7.04
CA LEU A 152 5.32 8.01 5.79
C LEU A 152 6.10 9.30 6.05
N VAL A 153 6.57 9.57 7.27
CA VAL A 153 7.23 10.82 7.70
C VAL A 153 6.28 12.03 7.79
N TYR A 154 5.19 12.05 7.03
CA TYR A 154 4.18 13.11 7.07
C TYR A 154 3.19 12.98 8.22
N LYS A 155 2.82 14.11 8.80
CA LYS A 155 1.82 14.21 9.87
C LYS A 155 0.40 14.34 9.31
N PRO A 156 -0.49 13.34 9.51
CA PRO A 156 -1.85 13.34 8.95
C PRO A 156 -2.80 14.36 9.59
N PHE A 157 -2.34 15.17 10.56
CA PHE A 157 -3.11 16.26 11.16
C PHE A 157 -2.68 17.65 10.67
N MET A 158 -1.64 17.74 9.83
CA MET A 158 -1.18 19.00 9.23
C MET A 158 -1.54 19.03 7.75
N SER A 159 -2.42 19.95 7.35
CA SER A 159 -2.87 20.07 5.95
C SER A 159 -1.73 20.32 4.97
N SER A 160 -0.71 21.08 5.37
CA SER A 160 0.48 21.31 4.54
C SER A 160 1.25 20.03 4.26
N GLU A 161 1.47 19.19 5.29
CA GLU A 161 2.18 17.91 5.13
C GLU A 161 1.33 16.89 4.36
N ILE A 162 -0.01 16.90 4.52
CA ILE A 162 -0.89 16.08 3.69
C ILE A 162 -0.71 16.44 2.22
N LEU A 163 -0.76 17.73 1.87
CA LEU A 163 -0.64 18.19 0.50
C LEU A 163 0.73 17.84 -0.11
N GLU A 164 1.80 18.01 0.67
CA GLU A 164 3.16 17.63 0.26
C GLU A 164 3.26 16.13 -0.06
N ALA A 165 2.70 15.27 0.79
CA ALA A 165 2.69 13.82 0.56
C ALA A 165 2.02 13.42 -0.76
N LEU A 166 1.03 14.19 -1.24
CA LEU A 166 0.28 13.83 -2.46
C LEU A 166 1.11 13.97 -3.74
N ASP A 167 2.18 14.76 -3.71
CA ASP A 167 3.09 15.01 -4.84
C ASP A 167 4.36 14.15 -4.79
N ASP A 168 4.60 13.45 -3.68
CA ASP A 168 5.84 12.69 -3.49
C ASP A 168 5.78 11.29 -4.16
N ASP A 169 6.43 11.14 -5.32
CA ASP A 169 6.54 9.85 -6.01
C ASP A 169 7.56 8.89 -5.35
N GLN A 170 8.45 9.39 -4.47
CA GLN A 170 9.51 8.63 -3.82
C GLN A 170 9.01 7.92 -2.54
N ILE A 171 8.28 8.63 -1.68
CA ILE A 171 7.90 8.19 -0.33
C ILE A 171 6.47 7.62 -0.30
N ASN A 172 5.53 8.22 -1.04
CA ASN A 172 4.12 7.88 -0.94
C ASN A 172 3.77 6.61 -1.74
N VAL A 173 3.90 5.44 -1.10
CA VAL A 173 3.55 4.13 -1.68
C VAL A 173 2.11 4.03 -2.20
N TYR A 174 1.17 4.82 -1.65
CA TYR A 174 -0.23 4.77 -2.07
C TYR A 174 -0.42 5.25 -3.51
N ARG A 175 0.56 5.94 -4.08
CA ARG A 175 0.59 6.27 -5.51
C ARG A 175 0.69 5.00 -6.37
N ASP A 176 1.49 4.01 -5.97
CA ASP A 176 1.55 2.72 -6.67
C ASP A 176 0.30 1.88 -6.45
N VAL A 177 -0.27 1.92 -5.22
CA VAL A 177 -1.56 1.31 -4.90
C VAL A 177 -2.67 1.85 -5.83
N TYR A 178 -2.73 3.16 -6.03
CA TYR A 178 -3.69 3.76 -6.96
C TYR A 178 -3.51 3.24 -8.39
N ARG A 179 -2.27 3.28 -8.91
CA ARG A 179 -1.96 2.90 -10.31
C ARG A 179 -2.33 1.46 -10.60
N GLN A 180 -2.15 0.57 -9.62
CA GLN A 180 -2.34 -0.87 -9.81
C GLN A 180 -3.75 -1.34 -9.46
N LEU A 181 -4.40 -0.75 -8.45
CA LEU A 181 -5.68 -1.26 -7.94
C LEU A 181 -6.88 -0.39 -8.32
N ILE A 182 -6.72 0.94 -8.32
CA ILE A 182 -7.84 1.88 -8.49
C ILE A 182 -7.97 2.32 -9.95
N ALA A 183 -6.88 2.75 -10.58
CA ALA A 183 -6.90 3.26 -11.95
C ALA A 183 -7.48 2.26 -12.96
N PRO A 184 -7.19 0.93 -12.90
CA PRO A 184 -7.79 -0.03 -13.82
C PRO A 184 -9.31 -0.15 -13.65
N VAL A 185 -9.79 -0.12 -12.41
CA VAL A 185 -11.23 -0.18 -12.09
C VAL A 185 -11.93 1.09 -12.57
N MET A 186 -11.32 2.25 -12.37
CA MET A 186 -11.84 3.53 -12.88
C MET A 186 -11.98 3.52 -14.41
N LYS A 187 -10.96 3.03 -15.13
CA LYS A 187 -10.96 2.94 -16.60
C LYS A 187 -12.02 1.98 -17.13
N LYS A 188 -12.18 0.83 -16.45
CA LYS A 188 -13.13 -0.22 -16.81
C LYS A 188 -14.57 0.17 -16.50
N GLU A 189 -14.81 0.61 -15.27
CA GLU A 189 -16.16 0.76 -14.74
C GLU A 189 -16.75 2.14 -14.99
N LYS A 190 -15.90 3.19 -15.08
CA LYS A 190 -16.32 4.58 -15.31
C LYS A 190 -17.46 5.02 -14.38
N PRO A 191 -17.28 4.93 -13.05
CA PRO A 191 -18.30 5.33 -12.09
C PRO A 191 -18.57 6.84 -12.20
N GLY A 192 -19.82 7.25 -12.02
CA GLY A 192 -20.19 8.67 -11.94
C GLY A 192 -19.92 9.28 -10.57
N MET A 193 -19.72 8.42 -9.55
CA MET A 193 -19.45 8.81 -8.18
C MET A 193 -18.56 7.79 -7.50
N ILE A 194 -17.67 8.27 -6.63
CA ILE A 194 -16.85 7.47 -5.73
C ILE A 194 -17.18 7.87 -4.29
N GLY A 195 -17.44 6.88 -3.44
CA GLY A 195 -17.50 7.05 -1.99
C GLY A 195 -16.28 6.42 -1.34
N ILE A 196 -15.53 7.16 -0.52
CA ILE A 196 -14.36 6.66 0.21
C ILE A 196 -14.68 6.69 1.69
N SER A 197 -14.76 5.52 2.33
CA SER A 197 -15.21 5.47 3.73
C SER A 197 -14.00 5.30 4.67
N ILE A 198 -13.73 6.33 5.48
CA ILE A 198 -12.61 6.37 6.43
C ILE A 198 -13.06 5.94 7.82
N VAL A 199 -12.23 5.19 8.53
CA VAL A 199 -12.44 4.76 9.92
C VAL A 199 -11.41 5.38 10.87
N GLN A 200 -10.16 5.51 10.43
CA GLN A 200 -9.06 6.00 11.26
C GLN A 200 -8.20 7.04 10.54
N GLN A 201 -7.50 7.85 11.34
CA GLN A 201 -6.66 8.95 10.89
C GLN A 201 -5.55 8.53 9.90
N LYS A 202 -4.97 7.33 10.06
CA LYS A 202 -3.92 6.83 9.15
C LYS A 202 -4.38 6.67 7.70
N GLN A 203 -5.69 6.59 7.46
CA GLN A 203 -6.24 6.46 6.12
C GLN A 203 -6.38 7.81 5.38
N ILE A 204 -6.01 8.92 6.02
CA ILE A 204 -6.11 10.27 5.44
C ILE A 204 -5.16 10.41 4.23
N ILE A 205 -3.87 10.12 4.39
CA ILE A 205 -2.89 10.23 3.28
C ILE A 205 -3.30 9.38 2.06
N PRO A 206 -3.60 8.07 2.18
CA PRO A 206 -4.03 7.29 1.03
C PRO A 206 -5.33 7.83 0.42
N THR A 207 -6.31 8.25 1.23
CA THR A 207 -7.57 8.79 0.72
C THR A 207 -7.36 10.05 -0.12
N PHE A 208 -6.57 11.02 0.35
CA PHE A 208 -6.29 12.23 -0.40
C PHE A 208 -5.38 11.97 -1.61
N THR A 209 -4.46 11.01 -1.51
CA THR A 209 -3.65 10.56 -2.65
C THR A 209 -4.53 10.02 -3.76
N PHE A 210 -5.44 9.09 -3.43
CA PHE A 210 -6.40 8.55 -4.37
C PHE A 210 -7.30 9.64 -4.94
N SER A 211 -7.83 10.52 -4.08
CA SER A 211 -8.74 11.59 -4.51
C SER A 211 -8.09 12.54 -5.51
N LYS A 212 -6.84 12.96 -5.25
CA LYS A 212 -6.07 13.79 -6.17
C LYS A 212 -5.84 13.10 -7.51
N MET A 213 -5.33 11.88 -7.48
CA MET A 213 -5.02 11.11 -8.70
C MET A 213 -6.28 10.81 -9.52
N ILE A 214 -7.41 10.50 -8.85
CA ILE A 214 -8.72 10.38 -9.50
C ILE A 214 -9.10 11.68 -10.18
N LYS A 215 -8.93 12.84 -9.52
CA LYS A 215 -9.29 14.13 -10.10
C LYS A 215 -8.40 14.57 -11.25
N GLU A 216 -7.14 14.16 -11.25
CA GLU A 216 -6.20 14.39 -12.36
C GLU A 216 -6.59 13.57 -13.61
N GLU A 217 -6.95 12.29 -13.45
CA GLU A 217 -7.33 11.42 -14.58
C GLU A 217 -8.82 11.51 -14.97
N PHE A 218 -9.71 11.82 -14.03
CA PHE A 218 -11.18 11.79 -14.16
C PHE A 218 -11.85 12.99 -13.46
N PRO A 219 -11.64 14.22 -13.97
CA PRO A 219 -12.03 15.46 -13.28
C PRO A 219 -13.52 15.57 -12.95
N ASP A 220 -14.38 14.99 -13.81
CA ASP A 220 -15.84 15.07 -13.70
C ASP A 220 -16.43 14.12 -12.64
N VAL A 221 -15.68 13.12 -12.17
CA VAL A 221 -16.19 12.13 -11.21
C VAL A 221 -16.41 12.79 -9.86
N HIS A 222 -17.62 12.65 -9.29
CA HIS A 222 -17.89 13.15 -7.95
C HIS A 222 -17.22 12.25 -6.90
N ILE A 223 -16.53 12.85 -5.93
CA ILE A 223 -15.91 12.13 -4.81
C ILE A 223 -16.60 12.59 -3.52
N THR A 224 -17.05 11.64 -2.71
CA THR A 224 -17.54 11.86 -1.36
C THR A 224 -16.71 11.03 -0.38
N ILE A 225 -16.44 11.59 0.80
CA ILE A 225 -15.69 10.96 1.89
C ILE A 225 -16.60 10.89 3.10
#